data_AF-A0A953YG74-F1
#
_entry.id   AF-A0A953YG74-F1
#
_cell.length_a   1.000
_cell.length_b   1.000
_cell.length_c   1.000
_cell.angle_alpha   90.00
_cell.angle_beta   90.00
_cell.angle_gamma   90.00
#
_symmetry.space_group_name_H-M   'P 1'
#
loop_
_entity.id
_entity.type
_entity.pdbx_description
1 polymer ?
#
loop_
_entity_poly.entity_id
_entity_poly.type
_entity_poly.pdbx_seq_one_letter_code
_entity_poly.pdbx_strand_id
1 'polypeptide(L)'
;MNPEKYTDRAKGLLQEAQTLALRRGHQRFTPEHILYALLEDDQGLAAKLIQAAGGHPQAVFQATELALGKLPVVEGQGAGQV
;
A
#
# COMPACT_ATOMS: atom_id res chain seq x y z
N MET A 1 -11.55 2.91 12.22
CA MET A 1 -11.96 3.80 11.10
C MET A 1 -13.46 3.67 10.90
N ASN A 2 -14.11 4.67 10.29
CA ASN A 2 -15.50 4.58 9.85
C ASN A 2 -15.52 4.59 8.30
N PRO A 3 -15.42 3.41 7.66
CA PRO A 3 -15.26 3.32 6.20
C PRO A 3 -16.43 3.93 5.45
N GLU A 4 -17.62 3.97 6.05
CA GLU A 4 -18.84 4.53 5.43
C GLU A 4 -18.75 6.02 5.12
N LYS A 5 -17.79 6.74 5.73
CA LYS A 5 -17.53 8.14 5.44
C LYS A 5 -16.62 8.38 4.24
N TYR A 6 -16.04 7.32 3.66
CA TYR A 6 -15.16 7.44 2.51
C TYR A 6 -15.91 7.36 1.20
N THR A 7 -15.35 8.01 0.18
CA THR A 7 -15.79 7.83 -1.20
C THR A 7 -15.56 6.39 -1.64
N ASP A 8 -16.33 5.93 -2.62
CA ASP A 8 -16.19 4.57 -3.14
C ASP A 8 -14.76 4.31 -3.67
N ARG A 9 -14.15 5.32 -4.30
CA ARG A 9 -12.75 5.25 -4.73
C ARG A 9 -11.78 5.04 -3.56
N ALA A 10 -11.95 5.77 -2.46
CA ALA A 10 -11.10 5.60 -1.29
C ALA A 10 -11.33 4.24 -0.60
N LYS A 11 -12.56 3.73 -0.60
CA LYS A 11 -12.85 2.36 -0.13
C LYS A 11 -12.13 1.32 -0.98
N GLY A 12 -12.19 1.43 -2.32
CA GLY A 12 -11.48 0.54 -3.24
C GLY A 12 -9.96 0.53 -3.02
N LEU A 13 -9.36 1.71 -2.87
CA LEU A 13 -7.93 1.83 -2.60
C LEU A 13 -7.52 1.17 -1.28
N LEU A 14 -8.32 1.32 -0.22
CA LEU A 14 -8.06 0.66 1.06
C LEU A 14 -8.14 -0.87 0.95
N GLN A 15 -9.00 -1.39 0.07
CA GLN A 15 -9.07 -2.82 -0.22
C GLN A 15 -7.84 -3.31 -1.01
N GLU A 16 -7.38 -2.54 -2.00
CA GLU A 16 -6.16 -2.83 -2.77
C GLU A 16 -4.92 -2.85 -1.86
N ALA A 17 -4.80 -1.84 -0.98
CA ALA A 17 -3.70 -1.75 -0.02
C ALA A 17 -3.70 -2.94 0.97
N GLN A 18 -4.87 -3.38 1.44
CA GLN A 18 -4.97 -4.57 2.30
C GLN A 18 -4.61 -5.85 1.53
N THR A 19 -5.06 -5.97 0.29
CA THR A 19 -4.70 -7.09 -0.60
C THR A 19 -3.19 -7.15 -0.83
N LEU A 20 -2.55 -5.99 -1.03
CA LEU A 20 -1.09 -5.89 -1.15
C LEU A 20 -0.38 -6.42 0.10
N ALA A 21 -0.83 -6.04 1.31
CA ALA A 21 -0.23 -6.51 2.56
C ALA A 21 -0.29 -8.04 2.67
N LEU A 22 -1.45 -8.63 2.35
CA LEU A 22 -1.63 -10.08 2.35
C LEU A 22 -0.74 -10.77 1.30
N ARG A 23 -0.70 -10.24 0.06
CA ARG A 23 0.13 -10.79 -1.02
C ARG A 23 1.63 -10.75 -0.69
N ARG A 24 2.07 -9.74 0.08
CA ARG A 24 3.47 -9.61 0.54
C ARG A 24 3.75 -10.34 1.84
N GLY A 25 2.78 -11.05 2.42
CA GLY A 25 2.95 -11.77 3.68
C GLY A 25 3.21 -10.86 4.88
N HIS A 26 2.82 -9.59 4.80
CA HIS A 26 2.98 -8.64 5.90
C HIS A 26 1.84 -8.85 6.90
N GLN A 27 2.18 -9.31 8.11
CA GLN A 27 1.19 -9.54 9.18
C GLN A 27 0.48 -8.25 9.62
N ARG A 28 1.14 -7.10 9.46
CA ARG A 28 0.61 -5.79 9.82
C ARG A 28 0.28 -4.99 8.57
N PHE A 29 -0.95 -4.50 8.50
CA PHE A 29 -1.33 -3.45 7.56
C PHE A 29 -0.82 -2.10 8.05
N THR A 30 -0.08 -1.38 7.21
CA THR A 30 0.62 -0.13 7.56
C THR A 30 0.37 0.98 6.54
N PRO A 31 0.63 2.26 6.87
CA PRO A 31 0.45 3.38 5.96
C PRO A 31 1.22 3.25 4.64
N GLU A 32 2.37 2.57 4.63
CA GLU A 32 3.17 2.33 3.43
C GLU A 32 2.39 1.54 2.36
N HIS A 33 1.50 0.63 2.76
CA HIS A 33 0.64 -0.10 1.84
C HIS A 33 -0.39 0.82 1.16
N ILE A 34 -0.94 1.76 1.94
CA ILE A 34 -1.90 2.75 1.42
C ILE A 34 -1.19 3.69 0.45
N LEU A 35 0.02 4.14 0.82
CA LEU A 35 0.84 4.98 -0.04
C LEU A 35 1.21 4.27 -1.33
N TYR A 36 1.60 2.99 -1.27
CA TYR A 36 1.87 2.20 -2.47
C TYR A 36 0.64 2.14 -3.39
N ALA A 37 -0.54 1.80 -2.86
CA ALA A 37 -1.77 1.75 -3.65
C ALA A 37 -2.14 3.13 -4.25
N LEU A 38 -1.94 4.22 -3.50
CA LEU A 38 -2.11 5.59 -4.00
C LEU A 38 -1.18 5.95 -5.16
N LEU A 39 0.05 5.43 -5.15
CA LEU A 39 1.07 5.70 -6.17
C LEU A 39 0.99 4.75 -7.37
N GLU A 40 0.49 3.53 -7.17
CA GLU A 40 0.27 2.52 -8.23
C GLU A 40 -0.99 2.81 -9.05
N ASP A 41 -2.00 3.50 -8.49
CA ASP A 41 -3.26 3.83 -9.17
C ASP A 41 -3.01 4.54 -10.53
N ASP A 42 -3.40 3.84 -11.61
CA ASP A 42 -3.31 4.26 -13.02
C ASP A 42 -3.94 5.65 -13.31
N GLN A 43 -4.84 6.13 -12.45
CA GLN A 43 -5.47 7.46 -12.57
C GLN A 43 -4.62 8.60 -11.95
N GLY A 44 -3.49 8.28 -11.32
CA GLY A 44 -2.34 9.17 -11.11
C GLY A 44 -2.57 10.43 -10.28
N LEU A 45 -3.57 10.48 -9.39
CA LEU A 45 -3.83 11.68 -8.57
C LEU A 45 -2.70 11.95 -7.58
N ALA A 46 -2.23 10.93 -6.85
CA ALA A 46 -1.16 11.12 -5.86
C ALA A 46 0.15 11.56 -6.52
N ALA A 47 0.53 10.92 -7.63
CA ALA A 47 1.71 11.30 -8.41
C ALA A 47 1.61 12.74 -8.94
N LYS A 48 0.45 13.14 -9.49
CA LYS A 48 0.21 14.52 -9.95
C LYS A 48 0.29 15.54 -8.82
N LEU A 49 -0.26 15.23 -7.65
CA LEU A 49 -0.18 16.11 -6.48
C LEU A 49 1.26 16.27 -5.98
N ILE A 50 2.03 15.18 -5.96
CA ILE A 50 3.45 15.22 -5.62
C ILE A 50 4.21 16.10 -6.61
N GLN A 51 3.98 15.95 -7.92
CA GLN A 51 4.59 16.81 -8.95
C GLN A 51 4.20 18.27 -8.79
N ALA A 52 2.91 18.54 -8.58
CA ALA A 52 2.39 19.90 -8.39
C ALA A 52 2.98 20.58 -7.14
N ALA A 53 3.33 19.79 -6.12
CA ALA A 53 4.03 20.26 -4.93
C ALA A 53 5.56 20.39 -5.11
N GLY A 54 6.09 20.13 -6.32
CA GLY A 54 7.53 20.20 -6.63
C GLY A 54 8.33 18.94 -6.26
N GLY A 55 7.65 17.84 -5.96
CA GLY A 55 8.27 16.56 -5.62
C GLY A 55 8.49 15.64 -6.83
N HIS A 56 9.17 14.51 -6.58
CA HIS A 56 9.46 13.48 -7.58
C HIS A 56 8.71 12.18 -7.25
N PRO A 57 7.54 11.90 -7.87
CA PRO A 57 6.73 10.73 -7.52
C PRO A 57 7.47 9.40 -7.64
N GLN A 58 8.32 9.28 -8.67
CA GLN A 58 9.11 8.07 -8.88
C GLN A 58 10.05 7.79 -7.70
N ALA A 59 10.66 8.83 -7.13
CA ALA A 59 11.51 8.68 -5.95
C ALA A 59 10.69 8.28 -4.72
N VAL A 60 9.48 8.84 -4.55
CA VAL A 60 8.57 8.47 -3.46
C VAL A 60 8.12 7.02 -3.60
N PHE A 61 7.80 6.56 -4.81
CA PHE A 61 7.43 5.18 -5.08
C PHE A 61 8.58 4.22 -4.72
N GLN A 62 9.80 4.50 -5.18
CA GLN A 62 10.98 3.69 -4.84
C GLN A 62 11.24 3.65 -3.32
N ALA A 63 11.11 4.79 -2.64
CA ALA A 63 11.27 4.85 -1.19
C ALA A 63 10.19 4.05 -0.46
N THR A 64 8.95 4.08 -0.96
CA THR A 64 7.82 3.31 -0.42
C THR A 64 8.06 1.82 -0.60
N GLU A 65 8.52 1.39 -1.78
CA GLU A 65 8.89 0.00 -2.05
C GLU A 65 10.00 -0.50 -1.12
N LEU A 66 11.03 0.32 -0.93
CA LEU A 66 12.12 0.00 0.00
C LEU A 66 11.62 -0.09 1.45
N ALA A 67 10.68 0.76 1.86
CA ALA A 67 10.09 0.71 3.19
C ALA A 67 9.25 -0.55 3.39
N LEU A 68 8.41 -0.90 2.41
CA LEU A 68 7.63 -2.14 2.43
C LEU A 68 8.53 -3.38 2.49
N GLY A 69 9.62 -3.41 1.72
CA GLY A 69 10.56 -4.53 1.72
C GLY A 69 11.32 -4.74 3.05
N LYS A 70 11.24 -3.80 3.99
CA LYS A 70 11.81 -3.93 5.35
C LYS A 70 10.82 -4.47 6.37
N LEU A 71 9.54 -4.62 6.01
CA LEU A 71 8.53 -5.14 6.91
C LEU A 71 8.74 -6.65 7.12
N PRO A 72 8.44 -7.18 8.32
CA PRO A 72 8.50 -8.62 8.56
C PRO A 72 7.51 -9.37 7.66
N VAL A 73 8.01 -10.38 6.96
CA VAL A 73 7.21 -11.32 6.16
C VAL A 73 6.98 -12.58 6.98
N VAL A 74 5.73 -13.01 7.08
CA VAL A 74 5.38 -14.28 7.70
C VAL A 74 5.26 -15.34 6.61
N GLU A 75 6.23 -16.23 6.54
CA GLU A 75 6.12 -17.49 5.82
C GLU A 75 5.55 -18.54 6.77
N GLY A 76 4.43 -19.15 6.41
CA GLY A 76 3.78 -20.15 7.25
C GLY A 76 4.59 -21.44 7.36
N GLN A 77 5.41 -21.58 8.40
CA GLN A 77 5.73 -22.90 8.97
C GLN A 77 4.58 -23.27 9.92
N GLY A 78 3.59 -24.06 9.45
CA GLY A 78 2.51 -24.50 10.34
C GLY A 78 1.31 -25.22 9.72
N ALA A 79 1.29 -25.50 8.41
CA ALA A 79 0.19 -26.22 7.76
C ALA A 79 0.60 -27.60 7.22
N GLY A 80 1.53 -28.28 7.90
CA GLY A 80 2.00 -29.61 7.48
C GLY A 80 2.76 -30.35 8.57
N GLN A 81 2.06 -30.75 9.64
CA GLN A 81 2.30 -31.94 10.49
C GLN A 81 1.60 -31.75 11.84
N VAL A 82 0.40 -32.31 11.97
CA VAL A 82 -0.07 -33.12 13.10
C VAL A 82 -1.11 -34.10 12.58
#